data_AF-A0A7L2RIW6-F1
#
_entry.id   AF-A0A7L2RIW6-F1
#
_cell.length_a   1.000
_cell.length_b   1.000
_cell.length_c   1.000
_cell.angle_alpha   90.00
_cell.angle_beta   90.00
_cell.angle_gamma   90.00
#
_symmetry.space_group_name_H-M   'P 1'
#
loop_
_entity.id
_entity.type
_entity.pdbx_description
1 polymer ?
#
loop_
_entity_poly.entity_id
_entity_poly.type
_entity_poly.pdbx_seq_one_letter_code
_entity_poly.pdbx_strand_id
1 'polypeptide(L)'
;NLSLDAEFLLRGVSELDLETGGIPSILLVHGVLSFPLCLDSSHRCLLAAAHYGRGRVVVATHESHLFSPKLARFLLNAVCWLDAGRKGLVGVDPSVKKLCSLLSQEEVKSQVSQLTGDMSVYCCSSYSDREAKRIHSFVAEGGGLLVGGQAWYWASQNCGKAAVAEYPGNRILNRFGLSILEQSGKAAKHLPVGPGEHYHFRRALLLFSMQVHRCEELTEPLKDWLCRLAQDCTTFLHIPAHDCPAYASLHRILTKVLQRSGIPQVSRHCPIKSNSKEAVLLCMATELSLTMTDSAALVQKSAAEVCALPITVEIDGTNPGEECETAWRSTGLYLPEGHTAVITCPCPVVGAGLKVQIGCHTDDLSNAKELKRAPVVIRTCDVSCQKQSISCFWGGLIYIIVPARSVLGNVPITVEGAVRAPFFKLGETCERQWKTCIRHYPAPWAELAIENLILTVPSDSIRHMENPRPLLTLWNEIMVAISKLAAIPTKFPRPERIVTDVQISCG
;
A
#
# COMPACT_ATOMS: atom_id res chain seq x y z
N ASN A 1 -1.23 -31.44 11.14
CA ASN A 1 -0.23 -30.79 12.00
C ASN A 1 0.73 -30.09 11.04
N LEU A 2 0.75 -28.75 11.03
CA LEU A 2 1.47 -27.99 10.01
C LEU A 2 3.00 -28.22 10.04
N SER A 3 3.57 -28.56 11.20
CA SER A 3 5.01 -28.87 11.28
C SER A 3 5.36 -30.15 10.52
N LEU A 4 4.53 -31.20 10.67
CA LEU A 4 4.71 -32.46 9.94
C LEU A 4 4.52 -32.27 8.43
N ASP A 5 3.61 -31.37 8.03
CA ASP A 5 3.41 -31.03 6.62
C ASP A 5 4.65 -30.31 6.04
N ALA A 6 5.23 -29.36 6.79
CA ALA A 6 6.48 -28.71 6.39
C ALA A 6 7.65 -29.71 6.30
N GLU A 7 7.81 -30.59 7.29
CA GLU A 7 8.82 -31.65 7.27
C GLU A 7 8.66 -32.60 6.08
N PHE A 8 7.41 -32.91 5.68
CA PHE A 8 7.14 -33.70 4.49
C PHE A 8 7.60 -32.97 3.23
N LEU A 9 7.20 -31.71 3.07
CA LEU A 9 7.53 -30.89 1.90
C LEU A 9 9.04 -30.68 1.75
N LEU A 10 9.75 -30.53 2.88
CA LEU A 10 11.18 -30.23 2.93
C LEU A 10 12.06 -31.48 3.09
N ARG A 11 11.47 -32.69 3.02
CA ARG A 11 12.20 -33.94 3.20
C ARG A 11 13.32 -34.11 2.16
N GLY A 12 14.55 -34.20 2.65
CA GLY A 12 15.74 -34.36 1.79
C GLY A 12 16.07 -33.10 0.99
N VAL A 13 15.55 -31.94 1.37
CA VAL A 13 15.89 -30.63 0.81
C VAL A 13 16.81 -29.94 1.82
N SER A 14 18.10 -29.83 1.52
CA SER A 14 19.07 -29.13 2.37
C SER A 14 19.16 -27.63 2.09
N GLU A 15 18.85 -27.25 0.85
CA GLU A 15 18.93 -25.87 0.36
C GLU A 15 17.82 -25.66 -0.68
N LEU A 16 17.21 -24.48 -0.66
CA LEU A 16 16.26 -24.00 -1.66
C LEU A 16 16.96 -22.96 -2.53
N ASP A 17 17.47 -23.40 -3.68
CA ASP A 17 18.11 -22.53 -4.67
C ASP A 17 17.06 -21.87 -5.58
N LEU A 18 16.76 -20.61 -5.26
CA LEU A 18 15.77 -19.81 -5.99
C LEU A 18 16.38 -19.03 -7.17
N GLU A 19 17.69 -19.20 -7.47
CA GLU A 19 18.38 -18.59 -8.60
C GLU A 19 18.02 -19.32 -9.90
N THR A 20 16.82 -19.06 -10.39
CA THR A 20 16.19 -19.78 -11.51
C THR A 20 16.01 -18.92 -12.76
N GLY A 21 16.69 -17.77 -12.82
CA GLY A 21 16.62 -16.80 -13.93
C GLY A 21 15.52 -15.75 -13.79
N GLY A 22 14.70 -15.81 -12.73
CA GLY A 22 13.67 -14.82 -12.40
C GLY A 22 13.87 -14.21 -11.02
N ILE A 23 13.34 -12.99 -10.82
CA ILE A 23 13.35 -12.31 -9.52
C ILE A 23 12.07 -12.68 -8.78
N PRO A 24 12.13 -13.29 -7.58
CA PRO A 24 10.93 -13.66 -6.84
C PRO A 24 10.19 -12.44 -6.31
N SER A 25 8.87 -12.55 -6.16
CA SER A 25 8.08 -11.71 -5.24
C SER A 25 8.27 -12.14 -3.78
N ILE A 26 7.60 -11.46 -2.84
CA ILE A 26 7.45 -11.89 -1.44
C ILE A 26 6.04 -12.42 -1.19
N LEU A 27 5.85 -13.34 -0.25
CA LEU A 27 4.55 -13.84 0.19
C LEU A 27 4.10 -13.22 1.50
N LEU A 28 2.81 -12.88 1.56
CA LEU A 28 2.08 -12.68 2.81
C LEU A 28 1.40 -14.00 3.20
N VAL A 29 1.80 -14.57 4.33
CA VAL A 29 1.23 -15.81 4.88
C VAL A 29 0.27 -15.45 6.01
N HIS A 30 -1.03 -15.41 5.72
CA HIS A 30 -2.04 -14.80 6.58
C HIS A 30 -3.26 -15.69 6.86
N GLY A 31 -3.30 -16.93 6.36
CA GLY A 31 -4.30 -17.94 6.68
C GLY A 31 -4.07 -18.56 8.06
N VAL A 32 -5.09 -19.18 8.64
CA VAL A 32 -4.91 -19.93 9.91
C VAL A 32 -4.21 -21.27 9.66
N LEU A 33 -4.42 -21.85 8.48
CA LEU A 33 -3.88 -23.14 8.06
C LEU A 33 -2.77 -23.00 7.02
N SER A 34 -2.20 -21.80 6.87
CA SER A 34 -1.06 -21.51 6.02
C SER A 34 0.23 -21.46 6.83
N PHE A 35 1.35 -21.82 6.21
CA PHE A 35 2.65 -21.84 6.86
C PHE A 35 3.78 -21.57 5.87
N PRO A 36 4.86 -20.88 6.30
CA PRO A 36 6.02 -20.63 5.46
C PRO A 36 6.87 -21.91 5.30
N LEU A 37 7.50 -22.06 4.15
CA LEU A 37 8.46 -23.13 3.83
C LEU A 37 9.88 -22.58 3.61
N CYS A 38 9.98 -21.32 3.21
CA CYS A 38 11.22 -20.60 2.97
C CYS A 38 11.06 -19.15 3.43
N LEU A 39 11.95 -18.73 4.35
CA LEU A 39 12.07 -17.36 4.81
C LEU A 39 13.49 -16.87 4.53
N ASP A 40 13.65 -15.59 4.19
CA ASP A 40 14.97 -14.96 4.20
C ASP A 40 15.35 -14.43 5.59
N SER A 41 16.53 -13.83 5.70
CA SER A 41 17.05 -13.27 6.96
C SER A 41 16.25 -12.07 7.50
N SER A 42 15.30 -11.54 6.73
CA SER A 42 14.38 -10.46 7.13
C SER A 42 12.94 -10.98 7.32
N HIS A 43 12.78 -12.29 7.51
CA HIS A 43 11.48 -12.97 7.68
C HIS A 43 10.53 -12.83 6.47
N ARG A 44 11.05 -12.49 5.29
CA ARG A 44 10.24 -12.40 4.08
C ARG A 44 10.05 -13.80 3.50
N CYS A 45 8.81 -14.17 3.24
CA CYS A 45 8.46 -15.51 2.78
C CYS A 45 8.58 -15.64 1.26
N LEU A 46 9.21 -16.73 0.79
CA LEU A 46 9.48 -17.00 -0.62
C LEU A 46 8.77 -18.26 -1.13
N LEU A 47 8.48 -19.20 -0.24
CA LEU A 47 7.67 -20.39 -0.52
C LEU A 47 6.75 -20.61 0.68
N ALA A 48 5.49 -20.95 0.42
CA ALA A 48 4.51 -21.22 1.46
C ALA A 48 3.54 -22.32 1.04
N ALA A 49 2.88 -22.92 2.02
CA ALA A 49 1.81 -23.89 1.80
C ALA A 49 0.61 -23.57 2.68
N ALA A 50 -0.55 -24.13 2.32
CA ALA A 50 -1.77 -24.02 3.10
C ALA A 50 -2.68 -25.23 2.92
N HIS A 51 -3.50 -25.51 3.94
CA HIS A 51 -4.69 -26.34 3.78
C HIS A 51 -5.92 -25.47 3.55
N TYR A 52 -6.82 -25.91 2.67
CA TYR A 52 -8.10 -25.26 2.45
C TYR A 52 -9.21 -26.26 2.14
N GLY A 53 -10.27 -26.26 2.93
CA GLY A 53 -11.30 -27.31 2.85
C GLY A 53 -10.67 -28.68 3.11
N ARG A 54 -10.78 -29.58 2.15
CA ARG A 54 -10.11 -30.90 2.17
C ARG A 54 -8.80 -30.94 1.38
N GLY A 55 -8.50 -29.88 0.63
CA GLY A 55 -7.35 -29.82 -0.26
C GLY A 55 -6.19 -29.01 0.29
N ARG A 56 -5.19 -28.84 -0.57
CA ARG A 56 -3.86 -28.36 -0.22
C ARG A 56 -3.33 -27.42 -1.29
N VAL A 57 -2.52 -26.46 -0.88
CA VAL A 57 -1.96 -25.43 -1.77
C VAL A 57 -0.48 -25.26 -1.47
N VAL A 58 0.36 -25.17 -2.50
CA VAL A 58 1.76 -24.76 -2.43
C VAL A 58 1.96 -23.59 -3.39
N VAL A 59 2.60 -22.53 -2.90
CA VAL A 59 2.83 -21.29 -3.65
C VAL A 59 4.32 -21.01 -3.76
N ALA A 60 4.75 -20.71 -4.98
CA ALA A 60 6.08 -20.20 -5.28
C ALA A 60 6.03 -18.75 -5.78
N THR A 61 7.04 -17.96 -5.44
CA THR A 61 7.12 -16.53 -5.76
C THR A 61 7.64 -16.19 -7.16
N HIS A 62 7.82 -17.20 -8.02
CA HIS A 62 8.09 -17.05 -9.43
C HIS A 62 7.69 -18.35 -10.17
N GLU A 63 7.22 -18.26 -11.41
CA GLU A 63 6.80 -19.44 -12.18
C GLU A 63 7.99 -20.32 -12.57
N SER A 64 9.18 -19.74 -12.76
CA SER A 64 10.42 -20.49 -13.03
C SER A 64 10.82 -21.43 -11.89
N HIS A 65 10.37 -21.17 -10.66
CA HIS A 65 10.56 -22.08 -9.54
C HIS A 65 9.84 -23.40 -9.73
N LEU A 66 8.72 -23.42 -10.47
CA LEU A 66 7.90 -24.61 -10.67
C LEU A 66 8.49 -25.62 -11.65
N PHE A 67 9.56 -25.27 -12.36
CA PHE A 67 10.18 -26.18 -13.33
C PHE A 67 11.71 -26.12 -13.31
N SER A 68 12.29 -25.55 -12.25
CA SER A 68 13.74 -25.53 -12.07
C SER A 68 14.23 -26.88 -11.58
N PRO A 69 15.20 -27.52 -12.27
CA PRO A 69 15.85 -28.74 -11.77
C PRO A 69 16.49 -28.57 -10.40
N LYS A 70 16.90 -27.34 -10.05
CA LYS A 70 17.48 -27.01 -8.74
C LYS A 70 16.50 -27.24 -7.58
N LEU A 71 15.20 -27.20 -7.86
CA LEU A 71 14.11 -27.41 -6.89
C LEU A 71 13.42 -28.77 -7.09
N ALA A 72 13.97 -29.66 -7.91
CA ALA A 72 13.35 -30.94 -8.29
C ALA A 72 12.79 -31.71 -7.09
N ARG A 73 13.64 -31.93 -6.08
CA ARG A 73 13.26 -32.69 -4.87
C ARG A 73 12.10 -32.05 -4.12
N PHE A 74 12.13 -30.73 -3.96
CA PHE A 74 11.05 -29.98 -3.33
C PHE A 74 9.75 -30.08 -4.13
N LEU A 75 9.81 -29.91 -5.46
CA LEU A 75 8.63 -29.97 -6.34
C LEU A 75 7.97 -31.36 -6.33
N LEU A 76 8.77 -32.43 -6.31
CA LEU A 76 8.27 -33.79 -6.18
C LEU A 76 7.58 -34.03 -4.84
N ASN A 77 8.20 -33.57 -3.74
CA ASN A 77 7.57 -33.61 -2.42
C ASN A 77 6.26 -32.81 -2.41
N ALA A 78 6.24 -31.63 -3.03
CA ALA A 78 5.06 -30.79 -3.14
C ALA A 78 3.93 -31.50 -3.89
N VAL A 79 4.20 -32.08 -5.06
CA VAL A 79 3.18 -32.82 -5.84
C VAL A 79 2.65 -34.02 -5.06
N CYS A 80 3.51 -34.80 -4.42
CA CYS A 80 3.10 -35.92 -3.56
C CYS A 80 2.24 -35.46 -2.38
N TRP A 81 2.61 -34.35 -1.73
CA TRP A 81 1.84 -33.79 -0.63
C TRP A 81 0.49 -33.27 -1.11
N LEU A 82 0.43 -32.61 -2.27
CA LEU A 82 -0.78 -32.07 -2.87
C LEU A 82 -1.74 -33.17 -3.34
N ASP A 83 -1.22 -34.29 -3.85
CA ASP A 83 -2.04 -35.45 -4.26
C ASP A 83 -2.76 -36.10 -3.07
N ALA A 84 -2.14 -36.05 -1.88
CA ALA A 84 -2.65 -36.62 -0.65
C ALA A 84 -2.98 -38.12 -0.75
N GLY A 85 -2.28 -38.85 -1.63
CA GLY A 85 -2.43 -40.30 -1.83
C GLY A 85 -3.60 -40.70 -2.73
N ARG A 86 -4.25 -39.74 -3.40
CA ARG A 86 -5.33 -40.02 -4.37
C ARG A 86 -4.83 -40.72 -5.63
N LYS A 87 -3.54 -40.61 -5.95
CA LYS A 87 -2.90 -41.21 -7.14
C LYS A 87 -3.61 -40.82 -8.44
N GLY A 88 -4.15 -39.61 -8.48
CA GLY A 88 -4.85 -39.07 -9.65
C GLY A 88 -3.89 -38.49 -10.69
N LEU A 89 -4.46 -37.90 -11.73
CA LEU A 89 -3.69 -37.23 -12.79
C LEU A 89 -3.17 -35.87 -12.28
N VAL A 90 -1.90 -35.56 -12.57
CA VAL A 90 -1.33 -34.22 -12.36
C VAL A 90 -1.57 -33.37 -13.61
N GLY A 91 -2.51 -32.44 -13.53
CA GLY A 91 -2.76 -31.45 -14.57
C GLY A 91 -1.74 -30.33 -14.55
N VAL A 92 -1.16 -29.99 -15.69
CA VAL A 92 -0.18 -28.91 -15.82
C VAL A 92 -0.67 -27.90 -16.84
N ASP A 93 -0.90 -26.66 -16.42
CA ASP A 93 -1.28 -25.59 -17.33
C ASP A 93 -0.15 -25.32 -18.36
N PRO A 94 -0.48 -24.99 -19.62
CA PRO A 94 0.52 -24.69 -20.65
C PRO A 94 1.59 -23.67 -20.24
N SER A 95 1.28 -22.72 -19.35
CA SER A 95 2.24 -21.73 -18.84
C SER A 95 3.41 -22.33 -18.06
N VAL A 96 3.21 -23.51 -17.45
CA VAL A 96 4.22 -24.22 -16.63
C VAL A 96 4.52 -25.61 -17.18
N LYS A 97 4.29 -25.84 -18.48
CA LYS A 97 4.49 -27.15 -19.16
C LYS A 97 5.87 -27.79 -18.96
N LYS A 98 6.90 -26.98 -18.68
CA LYS A 98 8.26 -27.47 -18.36
C LYS A 98 8.31 -28.31 -17.08
N LEU A 99 7.29 -28.22 -16.21
CA LEU A 99 7.16 -29.10 -15.04
C LEU A 99 6.97 -30.57 -15.45
N CYS A 100 6.29 -30.85 -16.57
CA CYS A 100 6.07 -32.23 -17.04
C CYS A 100 7.37 -33.00 -17.28
N SER A 101 8.42 -32.34 -17.80
CA SER A 101 9.72 -33.01 -17.98
C SER A 101 10.37 -33.42 -16.66
N LEU A 102 10.10 -32.67 -15.59
CA LEU A 102 10.59 -32.98 -14.24
C LEU A 102 9.79 -34.13 -13.61
N LEU A 103 8.47 -34.13 -13.79
CA LEU A 103 7.58 -35.17 -13.26
C LEU A 103 7.78 -36.53 -13.96
N SER A 104 8.04 -36.53 -15.27
CA SER A 104 8.27 -37.75 -16.04
C SER A 104 9.53 -38.50 -15.63
N GLN A 105 10.53 -37.83 -15.06
CA GLN A 105 11.75 -38.47 -14.56
C GLN A 105 11.48 -39.39 -13.36
N GLU A 106 10.36 -39.18 -12.65
CA GLU A 106 9.99 -39.88 -11.42
C GLU A 106 8.65 -40.64 -11.60
N GLU A 107 8.29 -40.95 -12.85
CA GLU A 107 7.11 -41.73 -13.23
C GLU A 107 5.76 -41.16 -12.74
N VAL A 108 5.69 -39.85 -12.46
CA VAL A 108 4.44 -39.18 -12.06
C VAL A 108 3.56 -38.94 -13.29
N LYS A 109 2.34 -39.50 -13.28
CA LYS A 109 1.34 -39.32 -14.35
C LYS A 109 0.93 -37.86 -14.45
N SER A 110 1.40 -37.18 -15.49
CA SER A 110 1.08 -35.76 -15.74
C SER A 110 0.59 -35.51 -17.16
N GLN A 111 -0.28 -34.52 -17.32
CA GLN A 111 -0.82 -34.12 -18.62
C GLN A 111 -0.90 -32.59 -18.71
N VAL A 112 -0.46 -32.04 -19.84
CA VAL A 112 -0.64 -30.61 -20.13
C VAL A 112 -2.10 -30.35 -20.51
N SER A 113 -2.82 -29.65 -19.65
CA SER A 113 -4.25 -29.32 -19.85
C SER A 113 -4.72 -28.27 -18.84
N GLN A 114 -5.87 -27.66 -19.12
CA GLN A 114 -6.59 -26.84 -18.14
C GLN A 114 -7.18 -27.72 -17.03
N LEU A 115 -7.65 -27.10 -15.95
CA LEU A 115 -8.25 -27.83 -14.83
C LEU A 115 -9.44 -28.69 -15.30
N THR A 116 -9.42 -29.98 -14.96
CA THR A 116 -10.47 -30.97 -15.24
C THR A 116 -10.79 -31.76 -13.97
N GLY A 117 -11.94 -32.45 -13.95
CA GLY A 117 -12.48 -33.06 -12.72
C GLY A 117 -11.79 -34.35 -12.27
N ASP A 118 -11.01 -34.99 -13.14
CA ASP A 118 -10.25 -36.22 -12.90
C ASP A 118 -8.84 -35.99 -12.33
N MET A 119 -8.42 -34.73 -12.24
CA MET A 119 -7.12 -34.35 -11.70
C MET A 119 -7.07 -34.48 -10.18
N SER A 120 -5.95 -34.95 -9.65
CA SER A 120 -5.68 -34.82 -8.21
C SER A 120 -4.95 -33.51 -7.92
N VAL A 121 -3.96 -33.17 -8.74
CA VAL A 121 -3.15 -31.97 -8.58
C VAL A 121 -3.26 -31.11 -9.84
N TYR A 122 -3.42 -29.80 -9.67
CA TYR A 122 -3.35 -28.83 -10.75
C TYR A 122 -2.18 -27.88 -10.52
N CYS A 123 -1.34 -27.74 -11.54
CA CYS A 123 -0.14 -26.91 -11.53
C CYS A 123 -0.31 -25.75 -12.51
N CYS A 124 -0.26 -24.50 -12.06
CA CYS A 124 -0.47 -23.34 -12.94
C CYS A 124 0.40 -22.13 -12.59
N SER A 125 0.49 -21.17 -13.51
CA SER A 125 1.00 -19.84 -13.16
C SER A 125 -0.06 -19.01 -12.41
N SER A 126 0.36 -17.90 -11.80
CA SER A 126 -0.51 -16.98 -11.05
C SER A 126 -0.98 -15.76 -11.87
N TYR A 127 -0.83 -15.78 -13.19
CA TYR A 127 -1.08 -14.62 -14.06
C TYR A 127 -2.53 -14.49 -14.57
N SER A 128 -3.41 -15.44 -14.24
CA SER A 128 -4.80 -15.47 -14.72
C SER A 128 -5.74 -15.90 -13.60
N ASP A 129 -6.87 -15.20 -13.48
CA ASP A 129 -7.97 -15.48 -12.54
C ASP A 129 -9.21 -16.09 -13.22
N ARG A 130 -9.14 -16.39 -14.54
CA ARG A 130 -10.28 -16.89 -15.33
C ARG A 130 -10.93 -18.14 -14.74
N GLU A 131 -10.14 -19.02 -14.13
CA GLU A 131 -10.60 -20.27 -13.53
C GLU A 131 -10.76 -20.20 -12.00
N ALA A 132 -10.70 -19.01 -11.38
CA ALA A 132 -10.62 -18.86 -9.94
C ALA A 132 -11.70 -19.64 -9.17
N LYS A 133 -12.97 -19.54 -9.62
CA LYS A 133 -14.09 -20.29 -8.99
C LYS A 133 -13.93 -21.81 -9.09
N ARG A 134 -13.42 -22.30 -10.22
CA ARG A 134 -13.16 -23.73 -10.44
C ARG A 134 -12.02 -24.21 -9.55
N ILE A 135 -10.94 -23.45 -9.49
CA ILE A 135 -9.78 -23.73 -8.62
C ILE A 135 -10.21 -23.72 -7.14
N HIS A 136 -11.01 -22.74 -6.71
CA HIS A 136 -11.53 -22.69 -5.34
C HIS A 136 -12.33 -23.94 -4.98
N SER A 137 -13.23 -24.39 -5.86
CA SER A 137 -14.07 -25.57 -5.62
C SER A 137 -13.22 -26.85 -5.61
N PHE A 138 -12.33 -26.98 -6.60
CA PHE A 138 -11.39 -28.09 -6.71
C PHE A 138 -10.55 -28.28 -5.44
N VAL A 139 -9.92 -27.20 -4.96
CA VAL A 139 -9.11 -27.27 -3.72
C VAL A 139 -10.02 -27.54 -2.52
N ALA A 140 -11.18 -26.89 -2.39
CA ALA A 140 -12.09 -27.12 -1.27
C ALA A 140 -12.53 -28.59 -1.15
N GLU A 141 -12.73 -29.26 -2.29
CA GLU A 141 -13.19 -30.64 -2.39
C GLU A 141 -12.09 -31.70 -2.18
N GLY A 142 -10.82 -31.28 -2.11
CA GLY A 142 -9.69 -32.19 -1.86
C GLY A 142 -8.54 -32.05 -2.85
N GLY A 143 -8.72 -31.27 -3.91
CA GLY A 143 -7.70 -30.97 -4.93
C GLY A 143 -6.43 -30.34 -4.37
N GLY A 144 -5.32 -30.61 -5.05
CA GLY A 144 -4.02 -30.03 -4.75
C GLY A 144 -3.68 -28.93 -5.75
N LEU A 145 -3.32 -27.72 -5.30
CA LEU A 145 -2.88 -26.63 -6.17
C LEU A 145 -1.39 -26.34 -5.98
N LEU A 146 -0.61 -26.44 -7.06
CA LEU A 146 0.75 -25.91 -7.14
C LEU A 146 0.72 -24.66 -8.03
N VAL A 147 1.06 -23.50 -7.48
CA VAL A 147 0.96 -22.24 -8.22
C VAL A 147 2.17 -21.35 -8.03
N GLY A 148 2.58 -20.68 -9.11
CA GLY A 148 3.81 -19.88 -9.13
C GLY A 148 3.68 -18.61 -9.96
N GLY A 149 4.33 -17.55 -9.54
CA GLY A 149 4.49 -16.33 -10.33
C GLY A 149 4.85 -15.14 -9.46
N GLN A 150 4.94 -13.97 -10.07
CA GLN A 150 5.39 -12.76 -9.39
C GLN A 150 4.45 -11.58 -9.66
N ALA A 151 4.20 -10.81 -8.61
CA ALA A 151 3.31 -9.65 -8.66
C ALA A 151 4.07 -8.32 -8.82
N TRP A 152 5.38 -8.29 -8.59
CA TRP A 152 6.18 -7.06 -8.69
C TRP A 152 6.17 -6.47 -10.11
N TYR A 153 6.22 -7.32 -11.13
CA TYR A 153 6.16 -6.86 -12.53
C TYR A 153 4.76 -6.34 -12.85
N TRP A 154 3.72 -7.04 -12.40
CA TRP A 154 2.34 -6.59 -12.55
C TRP A 154 2.14 -5.21 -11.91
N ALA A 155 2.66 -5.01 -10.70
CA ALA A 155 2.62 -3.74 -9.99
C ALA A 155 3.36 -2.62 -10.74
N SER A 156 4.50 -2.94 -11.38
CA SER A 156 5.23 -1.95 -12.20
C SER A 156 4.43 -1.46 -13.42
N GLN A 157 3.51 -2.30 -13.93
CA GLN A 157 2.60 -1.94 -15.02
C GLN A 157 1.26 -1.36 -14.53
N ASN A 158 1.01 -1.40 -13.23
CA ASN A 158 -0.26 -1.03 -12.61
C ASN A 158 -0.03 -0.10 -11.40
N CYS A 159 0.77 0.94 -11.60
CA CYS A 159 1.15 1.88 -10.55
C CYS A 159 -0.07 2.44 -9.81
N GLY A 160 -0.04 2.39 -8.48
CA GLY A 160 -1.11 2.87 -7.60
C GLY A 160 -2.25 1.87 -7.36
N LYS A 161 -2.21 0.68 -7.97
CA LYS A 161 -3.15 -0.41 -7.66
C LYS A 161 -2.57 -1.35 -6.62
N ALA A 162 -3.40 -1.81 -5.69
CA ALA A 162 -2.96 -2.70 -4.63
C ALA A 162 -2.80 -4.14 -5.16
N ALA A 163 -1.57 -4.59 -5.41
CA ALA A 163 -1.31 -5.93 -5.96
C ALA A 163 -1.91 -7.06 -5.11
N VAL A 164 -1.90 -6.91 -3.78
CA VAL A 164 -2.49 -7.88 -2.85
C VAL A 164 -4.00 -8.12 -3.09
N ALA A 165 -4.71 -7.13 -3.65
CA ALA A 165 -6.13 -7.21 -3.95
C ALA A 165 -6.42 -7.49 -5.44
N GLU A 166 -5.66 -6.86 -6.33
CA GLU A 166 -6.00 -6.75 -7.75
C GLU A 166 -5.18 -7.68 -8.66
N TYR A 167 -4.01 -8.15 -8.22
CA TYR A 167 -3.22 -9.12 -8.99
C TYR A 167 -4.06 -10.39 -9.24
N PRO A 168 -4.16 -10.89 -10.50
CA PRO A 168 -4.99 -12.04 -10.83
C PRO A 168 -4.74 -13.27 -9.93
N GLY A 169 -3.48 -13.56 -9.63
CA GLY A 169 -3.13 -14.67 -8.73
C GLY A 169 -3.68 -14.51 -7.32
N ASN A 170 -3.76 -13.29 -6.80
CA ASN A 170 -4.27 -13.03 -5.45
C ASN A 170 -5.80 -13.15 -5.36
N ARG A 171 -6.52 -12.96 -6.46
CA ARG A 171 -7.96 -13.29 -6.55
C ARG A 171 -8.23 -14.79 -6.32
N ILE A 172 -7.23 -15.63 -6.59
CA ILE A 172 -7.24 -17.05 -6.27
C ILE A 172 -6.71 -17.27 -4.84
N LEU A 173 -5.49 -16.79 -4.57
CA LEU A 173 -4.69 -17.16 -3.39
C LEU A 173 -5.19 -16.59 -2.07
N ASN A 174 -5.78 -15.38 -2.05
CA ASN A 174 -6.23 -14.74 -0.81
C ASN A 174 -7.20 -15.66 -0.06
N ARG A 175 -8.10 -16.33 -0.80
CA ARG A 175 -9.08 -17.29 -0.24
C ARG A 175 -8.41 -18.46 0.51
N PHE A 176 -7.19 -18.81 0.14
CA PHE A 176 -6.38 -19.86 0.76
C PHE A 176 -5.47 -19.36 1.88
N GLY A 177 -5.49 -18.06 2.17
CA GLY A 177 -4.66 -17.48 3.23
C GLY A 177 -3.24 -17.11 2.80
N LEU A 178 -3.00 -16.96 1.50
CA LEU A 178 -1.70 -16.65 0.92
C LEU A 178 -1.85 -15.49 -0.07
N SER A 179 -0.87 -14.60 -0.15
CA SER A 179 -0.85 -13.55 -1.18
C SER A 179 0.56 -13.35 -1.72
N ILE A 180 0.69 -13.12 -3.02
CA ILE A 180 1.95 -12.72 -3.68
C ILE A 180 2.00 -11.19 -3.70
N LEU A 181 3.05 -10.62 -3.11
CA LEU A 181 3.19 -9.18 -2.93
C LEU A 181 3.99 -8.54 -4.06
N GLU A 182 3.81 -7.22 -4.20
CA GLU A 182 4.52 -6.39 -5.18
C GLU A 182 6.00 -6.18 -4.86
N GLN A 183 6.45 -6.46 -3.64
CA GLN A 183 7.87 -6.35 -3.32
C GLN A 183 8.64 -7.48 -3.99
N SER A 184 9.78 -7.13 -4.58
CA SER A 184 10.75 -8.09 -5.08
C SER A 184 11.65 -8.59 -3.95
N GLY A 185 11.90 -9.90 -3.97
CA GLY A 185 12.90 -10.57 -3.17
C GLY A 185 14.24 -10.63 -3.90
N LYS A 186 15.23 -11.24 -3.22
CA LYS A 186 16.51 -11.57 -3.84
C LYS A 186 16.45 -13.01 -4.34
N ALA A 187 16.81 -13.25 -5.59
CA ALA A 187 17.12 -14.61 -6.05
C ALA A 187 18.41 -15.05 -5.34
N ALA A 188 18.28 -15.99 -4.41
CA ALA A 188 19.39 -16.51 -3.63
C ALA A 188 19.09 -17.94 -3.17
N LYS A 189 20.10 -18.55 -2.58
CA LYS A 189 20.00 -19.81 -1.86
C LYS A 189 19.55 -19.56 -0.44
N HIS A 190 18.51 -20.28 -0.03
CA HIS A 190 17.93 -20.15 1.30
C HIS A 190 17.90 -21.50 2.00
N LEU A 191 18.05 -21.48 3.32
CA LEU A 191 17.77 -22.65 4.12
C LEU A 191 16.25 -22.88 4.19
N PRO A 192 15.80 -24.13 4.11
CA PRO A 192 14.41 -24.45 4.36
C PRO A 192 14.04 -24.08 5.81
N VAL A 193 12.78 -23.74 6.04
CA VAL A 193 12.28 -23.43 7.37
C VAL A 193 12.49 -24.64 8.29
N GLY A 194 13.32 -24.49 9.31
CA GLY A 194 13.67 -25.55 10.26
C GLY A 194 12.59 -25.80 11.32
N PRO A 195 12.83 -26.71 12.28
CA PRO A 195 11.95 -26.84 13.44
C PRO A 195 12.02 -25.58 14.31
N GLY A 196 10.87 -25.09 14.79
CA GLY A 196 10.82 -23.94 15.69
C GLY A 196 9.71 -22.93 15.40
N GLU A 197 9.80 -21.78 16.04
CA GLU A 197 8.87 -20.67 15.83
C GLU A 197 9.35 -19.78 14.70
N HIS A 198 8.51 -19.62 13.68
CA HIS A 198 8.81 -18.81 12.51
C HIS A 198 7.77 -17.71 12.37
N TYR A 199 8.18 -16.65 11.65
CA TYR A 199 7.28 -15.56 11.35
C TYR A 199 6.06 -16.04 10.57
N HIS A 200 4.89 -15.68 11.08
CA HIS A 200 3.61 -15.88 10.42
C HIS A 200 2.71 -14.71 10.83
N PHE A 201 2.06 -14.04 9.88
CA PHE A 201 1.40 -12.76 10.13
C PHE A 201 0.42 -12.80 11.31
N ARG A 202 -0.51 -13.76 11.31
CA ARG A 202 -1.50 -13.89 12.41
C ARG A 202 -0.87 -14.18 13.77
N ARG A 203 0.25 -14.90 13.78
CA ARG A 203 0.96 -15.28 15.01
C ARG A 203 1.67 -14.05 15.58
N ALA A 204 2.41 -13.34 14.74
CA ALA A 204 3.06 -12.09 15.09
C ALA A 204 2.03 -11.06 15.58
N LEU A 205 0.90 -10.94 14.90
CA LEU A 205 -0.20 -10.05 15.30
C LEU A 205 -0.82 -10.44 16.65
N LEU A 206 -1.01 -11.73 16.92
CA LEU A 206 -1.54 -12.20 18.21
C LEU A 206 -0.56 -11.88 19.34
N LEU A 207 0.73 -12.18 19.15
CA LEU A 207 1.78 -11.85 20.14
C LEU A 207 1.84 -10.34 20.39
N PHE A 208 1.80 -9.55 19.33
CA PHE A 208 1.77 -8.09 19.40
C PHE A 208 0.57 -7.58 20.18
N SER A 209 -0.64 -8.03 19.83
CA SER A 209 -1.86 -7.66 20.54
C SER A 209 -1.81 -8.03 22.02
N MET A 210 -1.21 -9.16 22.39
CA MET A 210 -1.10 -9.60 23.78
C MET A 210 -0.10 -8.76 24.57
N GLN A 211 1.09 -8.49 24.02
CA GLN A 211 2.15 -7.74 24.71
C GLN A 211 1.83 -6.25 24.83
N VAL A 212 1.26 -5.65 23.76
CA VAL A 212 0.80 -4.26 23.81
C VAL A 212 -0.33 -4.09 24.83
N HIS A 213 -1.24 -5.08 24.93
CA HIS A 213 -2.33 -5.03 25.91
C HIS A 213 -1.84 -5.05 27.38
N ARG A 214 -0.74 -5.76 27.66
CA ARG A 214 -0.16 -5.85 29.00
C ARG A 214 0.75 -4.68 29.37
N CYS A 215 0.97 -3.73 28.45
CA CYS A 215 1.95 -2.65 28.59
C CYS A 215 3.37 -3.16 28.92
N GLU A 216 3.69 -4.39 28.53
CA GLU A 216 4.98 -5.05 28.77
C GLU A 216 6.04 -4.58 27.75
N GLU A 217 7.31 -4.78 28.09
CA GLU A 217 8.38 -4.69 27.09
C GLU A 217 8.22 -5.83 26.08
N LEU A 218 8.51 -5.53 24.81
CA LEU A 218 8.43 -6.54 23.77
C LEU A 218 9.48 -7.63 24.02
N THR A 219 9.11 -8.90 23.85
CA THR A 219 10.03 -10.03 23.99
C THR A 219 10.33 -10.68 22.65
N GLU A 220 11.40 -11.45 22.56
CA GLU A 220 11.61 -12.35 21.42
C GLU A 220 10.48 -13.40 21.32
N PRO A 221 10.12 -13.87 20.12
CA PRO A 221 10.66 -13.47 18.81
C PRO A 221 10.03 -12.20 18.21
N LEU A 222 9.07 -11.57 18.92
CA LEU A 222 8.30 -10.45 18.36
C LEU A 222 9.16 -9.23 18.02
N LYS A 223 10.18 -8.93 18.85
CA LYS A 223 11.13 -7.83 18.63
C LYS A 223 11.80 -7.89 17.25
N ASP A 224 12.19 -9.09 16.83
CA ASP A 224 12.79 -9.35 15.52
C ASP A 224 11.76 -9.29 14.38
N TRP A 225 10.48 -9.50 14.69
CA TRP A 225 9.38 -9.54 13.72
C TRP A 225 8.66 -8.20 13.49
N LEU A 226 8.91 -7.16 14.30
CA LEU A 226 8.13 -5.92 14.27
C LEU A 226 8.11 -5.22 12.91
N CYS A 227 9.28 -5.10 12.26
CA CYS A 227 9.37 -4.46 10.95
C CYS A 227 8.53 -5.21 9.92
N ARG A 228 8.61 -6.54 9.90
CA ARG A 228 7.81 -7.37 8.99
C ARG A 228 6.32 -7.31 9.32
N LEU A 229 5.97 -7.31 10.61
CA LEU A 229 4.59 -7.16 11.07
C LEU A 229 3.97 -5.83 10.62
N ALA A 230 4.70 -4.71 10.71
CA ALA A 230 4.23 -3.42 10.22
C ALA A 230 3.90 -3.48 8.72
N GLN A 231 4.84 -3.97 7.91
CA GLN A 231 4.67 -4.11 6.45
C GLN A 231 3.50 -5.02 6.07
N ASP A 232 3.34 -6.14 6.78
CA ASP A 232 2.25 -7.08 6.53
C ASP A 232 0.91 -6.55 7.03
N CYS A 233 0.87 -5.75 8.10
CA CYS A 233 -0.35 -5.05 8.51
C CYS A 233 -0.86 -4.12 7.42
N THR A 234 0.03 -3.29 6.84
CA THR A 234 -0.32 -2.42 5.70
C THR A 234 -0.87 -3.23 4.55
N THR A 235 -0.12 -4.23 4.13
CA THR A 235 -0.48 -5.04 2.96
C THR A 235 -1.77 -5.81 3.19
N PHE A 236 -1.96 -6.39 4.37
CA PHE A 236 -3.16 -7.16 4.72
C PHE A 236 -4.42 -6.29 4.70
N LEU A 237 -4.35 -5.04 5.17
CA LEU A 237 -5.51 -4.14 5.23
C LEU A 237 -6.01 -3.73 3.84
N HIS A 238 -5.17 -3.80 2.82
CA HIS A 238 -5.60 -3.60 1.43
C HIS A 238 -6.34 -4.81 0.84
N ILE A 239 -6.40 -5.96 1.52
CA ILE A 239 -7.22 -7.08 1.08
C ILE A 239 -8.70 -6.75 1.31
N PRO A 240 -9.56 -6.82 0.29
CA PRO A 240 -10.96 -6.43 0.45
C PRO A 240 -11.69 -7.31 1.50
N ALA A 241 -12.23 -6.68 2.53
CA ALA A 241 -12.91 -7.37 3.63
C ALA A 241 -14.43 -7.55 3.46
N HIS A 242 -15.04 -6.85 2.49
CA HIS A 242 -16.50 -6.71 2.36
C HIS A 242 -17.25 -8.04 2.23
N ASP A 243 -16.63 -9.06 1.62
CA ASP A 243 -17.24 -10.38 1.41
C ASP A 243 -16.54 -11.53 2.17
N CYS A 244 -15.62 -11.20 3.09
CA CYS A 244 -14.85 -12.20 3.84
C CYS A 244 -14.97 -11.97 5.35
N PRO A 245 -15.85 -12.70 6.06
CA PRO A 245 -16.02 -12.57 7.51
C PRO A 245 -14.72 -12.75 8.30
N ALA A 246 -13.80 -13.58 7.80
CA ALA A 246 -12.49 -13.79 8.43
C ALA A 246 -11.61 -12.54 8.37
N TYR A 247 -11.65 -11.77 7.28
CA TYR A 247 -10.91 -10.51 7.17
C TYR A 247 -11.62 -9.38 7.90
N ALA A 248 -12.95 -9.27 7.79
CA ALA A 248 -13.73 -8.31 8.56
C ALA A 248 -13.47 -8.46 10.08
N SER A 249 -13.37 -9.70 10.57
CA SER A 249 -12.99 -9.99 11.96
C SER A 249 -11.58 -9.51 12.30
N LEU A 250 -10.59 -9.72 11.41
CA LEU A 250 -9.22 -9.23 11.61
C LEU A 250 -9.14 -7.69 11.59
N HIS A 251 -9.81 -7.02 10.65
CA HIS A 251 -9.93 -5.55 10.66
C HIS A 251 -10.50 -5.06 11.99
N ARG A 252 -11.54 -5.72 12.52
CA ARG A 252 -12.13 -5.40 13.81
C ARG A 252 -11.16 -5.63 14.97
N ILE A 253 -10.35 -6.68 14.94
CA ILE A 253 -9.31 -6.94 15.94
C ILE A 253 -8.25 -5.83 15.90
N LEU A 254 -7.72 -5.51 14.72
CA LEU A 254 -6.73 -4.43 14.52
C LEU A 254 -7.28 -3.08 15.02
N THR A 255 -8.53 -2.78 14.69
CA THR A 255 -9.23 -1.58 15.18
C THR A 255 -9.32 -1.55 16.71
N LYS A 256 -9.68 -2.67 17.34
CA LYS A 256 -9.75 -2.76 18.81
C LYS A 256 -8.37 -2.62 19.46
N VAL A 257 -7.31 -3.13 18.83
CA VAL A 257 -5.94 -2.96 19.31
C VAL A 257 -5.59 -1.47 19.32
N LEU A 258 -5.86 -0.74 18.24
CA LEU A 258 -5.63 0.71 18.18
C LEU A 258 -6.46 1.49 19.19
N GLN A 259 -7.77 1.23 19.26
CA GLN A 259 -8.67 1.94 20.18
C GLN A 259 -8.28 1.77 21.65
N ARG A 260 -7.69 0.62 22.02
CA ARG A 260 -7.20 0.36 23.38
C ARG A 260 -5.82 0.92 23.65
N SER A 261 -4.92 0.85 22.66
CA SER A 261 -3.52 1.26 22.81
C SER A 261 -3.34 2.77 22.65
N GLY A 262 -4.29 3.43 22.00
CA GLY A 262 -4.15 4.81 21.55
C GLY A 262 -3.27 4.92 20.31
N ILE A 263 -3.37 6.07 19.64
CA ILE A 263 -2.46 6.43 18.54
C ILE A 263 -1.23 7.12 19.16
N PRO A 264 -0.01 6.62 18.91
CA PRO A 264 1.20 7.25 19.42
C PRO A 264 1.35 8.69 18.93
N GLN A 265 1.79 9.58 19.81
CA GLN A 265 2.20 10.93 19.44
C GLN A 265 3.59 10.88 18.81
N VAL A 266 3.75 11.52 17.66
CA VAL A 266 5.03 11.57 16.93
C VAL A 266 5.32 13.00 16.52
N SER A 267 6.51 13.49 16.88
CA SER A 267 6.95 14.85 16.53
C SER A 267 8.47 14.94 16.54
N ARG A 268 9.02 16.09 16.12
CA ARG A 268 10.45 16.39 16.26
C ARG A 268 10.97 16.16 17.69
N HIS A 269 10.15 16.48 18.67
CA HIS A 269 10.50 16.44 20.10
C HIS A 269 10.16 15.09 20.75
N CYS A 270 9.37 14.26 20.07
CA CYS A 270 9.02 12.91 20.48
C CYS A 270 9.18 11.96 19.29
N PRO A 271 10.43 11.64 18.89
CA PRO A 271 10.68 10.75 17.77
C PRO A 271 10.41 9.29 18.16
N ILE A 272 10.01 8.48 17.17
CA ILE A 272 9.69 7.06 17.31
C ILE A 272 10.68 6.24 16.50
N LYS A 273 11.31 5.23 17.11
CA LYS A 273 12.14 4.27 16.38
C LYS A 273 11.28 3.38 15.51
N SER A 274 11.70 3.09 14.28
CA SER A 274 10.89 2.31 13.35
C SER A 274 10.71 0.85 13.77
N ASN A 275 11.65 0.30 14.55
CA ASN A 275 11.51 -1.03 15.17
C ASN A 275 10.89 -0.95 16.58
N SER A 276 9.73 -0.32 16.71
CA SER A 276 9.02 -0.14 17.98
C SER A 276 7.53 -0.49 17.85
N LYS A 277 6.87 -0.72 18.99
CA LYS A 277 5.41 -0.94 18.99
C LYS A 277 4.66 0.29 18.51
N GLU A 278 5.17 1.48 18.81
CA GLU A 278 4.57 2.75 18.42
C GLU A 278 4.60 2.93 16.88
N ALA A 279 5.69 2.54 16.23
CA ALA A 279 5.78 2.55 14.77
C ALA A 279 4.74 1.61 14.12
N VAL A 280 4.57 0.40 14.66
CA VAL A 280 3.54 -0.55 14.19
C VAL A 280 2.14 0.04 14.38
N LEU A 281 1.85 0.67 15.52
CA LEU A 281 0.54 1.30 15.80
C LEU A 281 0.27 2.48 14.85
N LEU A 282 1.26 3.32 14.56
CA LEU A 282 1.14 4.44 13.61
C LEU A 282 0.84 3.95 12.19
N CYS A 283 1.55 2.91 11.77
CA CYS A 283 1.36 2.25 10.48
C CYS A 283 -0.06 1.67 10.38
N MET A 284 -0.48 0.89 11.39
CA MET A 284 -1.83 0.35 11.47
C MET A 284 -2.92 1.43 11.45
N ALA A 285 -2.73 2.54 12.16
CA ALA A 285 -3.70 3.64 12.22
C ALA A 285 -3.89 4.32 10.87
N THR A 286 -2.77 4.59 10.18
CA THR A 286 -2.79 5.17 8.83
C THR A 286 -3.57 4.25 7.89
N GLU A 287 -3.24 2.97 7.85
CA GLU A 287 -3.82 2.02 6.88
C GLU A 287 -5.28 1.68 7.17
N LEU A 288 -5.66 1.53 8.44
CA LEU A 288 -7.07 1.37 8.80
C LEU A 288 -7.88 2.60 8.40
N SER A 289 -7.31 3.80 8.50
CA SER A 289 -8.02 5.01 8.08
C SER A 289 -8.27 5.07 6.56
N LEU A 290 -7.41 4.46 5.76
CA LEU A 290 -7.57 4.39 4.30
C LEU A 290 -8.69 3.44 3.87
N THR A 291 -8.98 2.42 4.70
CA THR A 291 -9.95 1.36 4.43
C THR A 291 -11.31 1.62 5.08
N MET A 292 -11.37 2.45 6.11
CA MET A 292 -12.61 2.86 6.76
C MET A 292 -13.25 4.07 6.06
N THR A 293 -14.58 4.06 6.01
CA THR A 293 -15.38 5.17 5.48
C THR A 293 -15.38 6.38 6.41
N ASP A 294 -15.18 6.16 7.72
CA ASP A 294 -15.09 7.20 8.74
C ASP A 294 -13.81 7.01 9.57
N SER A 295 -12.82 7.86 9.34
CA SER A 295 -11.56 7.82 10.10
C SER A 295 -11.71 8.38 11.53
N ALA A 296 -12.77 9.14 11.83
CA ALA A 296 -13.00 9.70 13.17
C ALA A 296 -13.25 8.60 14.21
N ALA A 297 -13.88 7.48 13.78
CA ALA A 297 -14.12 6.30 14.61
C ALA A 297 -12.84 5.66 15.18
N LEU A 298 -11.67 5.91 14.59
CA LEU A 298 -10.37 5.45 15.09
C LEU A 298 -9.82 6.30 16.23
N VAL A 299 -10.16 7.59 16.28
CA VAL A 299 -9.51 8.56 17.19
C VAL A 299 -10.27 8.72 18.51
N GLN A 300 -11.52 8.23 18.62
CA GLN A 300 -12.43 8.56 19.74
C GLN A 300 -12.53 10.08 20.03
N LYS A 301 -12.03 10.93 19.14
CA LYS A 301 -12.35 12.36 19.15
C LYS A 301 -13.79 12.41 18.68
N SER A 302 -14.66 13.02 19.49
CA SER A 302 -15.93 13.55 18.98
C SER A 302 -15.57 14.29 17.70
N ALA A 303 -16.14 13.91 16.57
CA ALA A 303 -16.18 14.78 15.42
C ALA A 303 -16.86 16.05 15.96
N ALA A 304 -16.07 17.05 16.36
CA ALA A 304 -16.59 18.38 16.44
C ALA A 304 -17.01 18.63 15.00
N GLU A 305 -18.32 18.57 14.72
CA GLU A 305 -18.83 18.84 13.39
C GLU A 305 -18.18 20.15 12.97
N VAL A 306 -17.25 20.06 12.03
CA VAL A 306 -16.75 21.23 11.34
C VAL A 306 -17.94 21.66 10.51
N CYS A 307 -18.85 22.40 11.13
CA CYS A 307 -19.97 23.10 10.53
C CYS A 307 -19.41 24.27 9.70
N ALA A 308 -18.49 23.95 8.79
CA ALA A 308 -18.04 24.86 7.76
C ALA A 308 -19.05 24.76 6.63
N LEU A 309 -19.61 25.92 6.26
CA LEU A 309 -20.42 26.04 5.04
C LEU A 309 -19.61 25.53 3.84
N PRO A 310 -20.27 24.94 2.83
CA PRO A 310 -19.60 24.53 1.60
C PRO A 310 -18.80 25.70 1.00
N ILE A 311 -17.55 25.45 0.61
CA ILE A 311 -16.68 26.46 0.01
C ILE A 311 -16.44 26.09 -1.44
N THR A 312 -16.86 26.95 -2.37
CA THR A 312 -16.54 26.82 -3.80
C THR A 312 -15.26 27.57 -4.13
N VAL A 313 -14.35 26.88 -4.83
CA VAL A 313 -13.08 27.43 -5.31
C VAL A 313 -12.96 27.20 -6.81
N GLU A 314 -12.45 28.20 -7.52
CA GLU A 314 -12.15 28.10 -8.95
C GLU A 314 -10.76 27.47 -9.14
N ILE A 315 -10.70 26.38 -9.89
CA ILE A 315 -9.47 25.62 -10.14
C ILE A 315 -9.17 25.59 -11.62
N ASP A 316 -7.97 26.02 -12.01
CA ASP A 316 -7.49 25.89 -13.39
C ASP A 316 -7.20 24.42 -13.72
N GLY A 317 -8.15 23.79 -14.41
CA GLY A 317 -8.07 22.43 -14.95
C GLY A 317 -7.29 22.32 -16.25
N THR A 318 -6.61 23.38 -16.70
CA THR A 318 -5.70 23.35 -17.84
C THR A 318 -4.30 22.94 -17.39
N ASN A 319 -3.68 21.99 -18.09
CA ASN A 319 -2.29 21.59 -17.86
C ASN A 319 -1.60 21.28 -19.19
N PRO A 320 -0.73 22.18 -19.70
CA PRO A 320 -0.02 21.96 -20.96
C PRO A 320 1.19 21.02 -20.83
N GLY A 321 1.46 20.47 -19.65
CA GLY A 321 2.60 19.60 -19.38
C GLY A 321 2.63 18.33 -20.24
N GLU A 322 3.83 17.77 -20.38
CA GLU A 322 4.07 16.55 -21.16
C GLU A 322 3.54 15.30 -20.45
N GLU A 323 3.55 14.16 -21.14
CA GLU A 323 3.02 12.91 -20.59
C GLU A 323 3.69 12.56 -19.26
N CYS A 324 2.88 12.14 -18.29
CA CYS A 324 3.27 11.89 -16.89
C CYS A 324 3.51 13.14 -16.02
N GLU A 325 3.41 14.38 -16.54
CA GLU A 325 3.53 15.61 -15.75
C GLU A 325 2.18 16.09 -15.20
N THR A 326 1.82 15.60 -14.01
CA THR A 326 0.63 16.13 -13.31
C THR A 326 0.90 17.50 -12.69
N ALA A 327 -0.13 18.34 -12.60
CA ALA A 327 -0.05 19.67 -12.02
C ALA A 327 -0.96 19.80 -10.80
N TRP A 328 -0.39 20.19 -9.66
CA TRP A 328 -1.13 20.37 -8.41
C TRP A 328 -1.69 21.78 -8.30
N ARG A 329 -3.01 21.89 -8.15
CA ARG A 329 -3.72 23.15 -7.94
C ARG A 329 -4.09 23.32 -6.47
N SER A 330 -3.62 24.41 -5.88
CA SER A 330 -3.94 24.79 -4.50
C SER A 330 -5.37 25.27 -4.39
N THR A 331 -6.13 24.73 -3.43
CA THR A 331 -7.50 25.19 -3.14
C THR A 331 -7.55 26.29 -2.08
N GLY A 332 -6.49 26.47 -1.30
CA GLY A 332 -6.52 27.31 -0.10
C GLY A 332 -7.40 26.73 1.02
N LEU A 333 -7.74 25.44 0.94
CA LEU A 333 -8.55 24.72 1.92
C LEU A 333 -7.70 23.64 2.61
N TYR A 334 -8.10 23.31 3.83
CA TYR A 334 -7.47 22.32 4.69
C TYR A 334 -8.54 21.40 5.25
N LEU A 335 -8.34 20.09 5.18
CA LEU A 335 -9.17 19.10 5.86
C LEU A 335 -8.60 18.87 7.27
N PRO A 336 -9.36 19.13 8.34
CA PRO A 336 -8.93 18.82 9.70
C PRO A 336 -8.67 17.32 9.92
N GLU A 337 -7.77 17.02 10.84
CA GLU A 337 -7.41 15.65 11.26
C GLU A 337 -8.67 14.82 11.57
N GLY A 338 -8.75 13.62 11.01
CA GLY A 338 -9.84 12.66 11.24
C GLY A 338 -11.18 13.02 10.59
N HIS A 339 -11.27 14.11 9.83
CA HIS A 339 -12.53 14.53 9.20
C HIS A 339 -12.68 13.97 7.78
N THR A 340 -13.93 14.00 7.30
CA THR A 340 -14.28 13.66 5.91
C THR A 340 -14.65 14.92 5.16
N ALA A 341 -14.02 15.13 4.00
CA ALA A 341 -14.46 16.14 3.04
C ALA A 341 -15.43 15.51 2.04
N VAL A 342 -16.45 16.28 1.67
CA VAL A 342 -17.29 15.96 0.52
C VAL A 342 -16.99 16.93 -0.60
N ILE A 343 -16.50 16.40 -1.71
CA ILE A 343 -16.03 17.17 -2.85
C ILE A 343 -17.04 17.01 -3.98
N THR A 344 -17.59 18.14 -4.40
CA THR A 344 -18.54 18.24 -5.50
C THR A 344 -17.86 18.84 -6.72
N CYS A 345 -17.76 18.06 -7.78
CA CYS A 345 -17.15 18.40 -9.05
C CYS A 345 -18.20 18.48 -10.17
N PRO A 346 -18.07 19.41 -11.13
CA PRO A 346 -18.90 19.48 -12.32
C PRO A 346 -18.79 18.20 -13.17
N CYS A 347 -19.86 17.88 -13.91
CA CYS A 347 -19.90 16.70 -14.78
C CYS A 347 -18.70 16.55 -15.75
N PRO A 348 -18.19 17.62 -16.40
CA PRO A 348 -17.06 17.50 -17.33
C PRO A 348 -15.75 17.00 -16.71
N VAL A 349 -15.59 17.12 -15.39
CA VAL A 349 -14.38 16.69 -14.68
C VAL A 349 -14.42 15.21 -14.29
N VAL A 350 -15.62 14.64 -14.17
CA VAL A 350 -15.79 13.25 -13.74
C VAL A 350 -15.21 12.31 -14.79
N GLY A 351 -14.24 11.49 -14.39
CA GLY A 351 -13.55 10.58 -15.30
C GLY A 351 -12.53 11.25 -16.22
N ALA A 352 -12.29 12.56 -16.10
CA ALA A 352 -11.26 13.27 -16.86
C ALA A 352 -9.82 13.04 -16.36
N GLY A 353 -9.63 12.12 -15.40
CA GLY A 353 -8.33 11.77 -14.82
C GLY A 353 -7.85 12.70 -13.71
N LEU A 354 -8.68 13.63 -13.23
CA LEU A 354 -8.36 14.47 -12.07
C LEU A 354 -8.32 13.64 -10.79
N LYS A 355 -7.44 14.02 -9.86
CA LYS A 355 -7.38 13.44 -8.53
C LYS A 355 -7.51 14.51 -7.47
N VAL A 356 -8.07 14.15 -6.33
CA VAL A 356 -7.97 14.93 -5.10
C VAL A 356 -6.83 14.38 -4.29
N GLN A 357 -5.97 15.25 -3.78
CA GLN A 357 -4.98 14.89 -2.77
C GLN A 357 -5.14 15.74 -1.51
N ILE A 358 -5.11 15.10 -0.35
CA ILE A 358 -5.02 15.74 0.95
C ILE A 358 -3.61 15.53 1.48
N GLY A 359 -2.99 16.61 1.94
CA GLY A 359 -1.60 16.63 2.40
C GLY A 359 -0.66 17.14 1.31
N CYS A 360 0.28 18.00 1.70
CA CYS A 360 1.23 18.65 0.80
C CYS A 360 2.46 17.79 0.47
N HIS A 361 2.62 16.67 1.16
CA HIS A 361 3.78 15.81 1.11
C HIS A 361 3.77 14.85 -0.09
N THR A 362 4.94 14.33 -0.41
CA THR A 362 5.11 13.19 -1.34
C THR A 362 5.99 12.08 -0.76
N ASP A 363 6.71 12.37 0.34
CA ASP A 363 7.62 11.43 1.00
C ASP A 363 6.89 10.29 1.72
N ASP A 364 7.42 9.09 1.51
CA ASP A 364 7.13 7.90 2.33
C ASP A 364 8.31 7.64 3.29
N LEU A 365 8.09 7.85 4.59
CA LEU A 365 9.11 7.63 5.61
C LEU A 365 9.10 6.21 6.19
N SER A 366 8.38 5.25 5.59
CA SER A 366 8.24 3.88 6.11
C SER A 366 9.59 3.14 6.24
N ASN A 367 10.61 3.56 5.48
CA ASN A 367 11.96 3.02 5.52
C ASN A 367 12.94 3.82 6.41
N ALA A 368 12.49 4.91 7.04
CA ALA A 368 13.34 5.67 7.95
C ALA A 368 13.71 4.81 9.18
N LYS A 369 14.86 5.06 9.82
CA LYS A 369 15.24 4.38 11.07
C LYS A 369 14.51 4.95 12.29
N GLU A 370 14.14 6.22 12.20
CA GLU A 370 13.46 6.99 13.23
C GLU A 370 12.46 7.93 12.54
N LEU A 371 11.29 8.08 13.15
CA LEU A 371 10.15 8.85 12.67
C LEU A 371 9.96 10.07 13.57
N LYS A 372 10.02 11.26 12.98
CA LYS A 372 9.72 12.57 13.60
C LYS A 372 8.35 13.10 13.22
N ARG A 373 7.64 12.39 12.35
CA ARG A 373 6.21 12.51 12.04
C ARG A 373 5.69 11.15 11.57
N ALA A 374 4.38 11.05 11.37
CA ALA A 374 3.80 9.84 10.80
C ALA A 374 4.38 9.54 9.40
N PRO A 375 4.56 8.26 9.01
CA PRO A 375 5.32 7.91 7.81
C PRO A 375 4.73 8.45 6.51
N VAL A 376 3.43 8.23 6.31
CA VAL A 376 2.66 8.65 5.15
C VAL A 376 1.47 9.45 5.67
N VAL A 377 1.43 10.75 5.32
CA VAL A 377 0.42 11.71 5.80
C VAL A 377 -0.47 12.24 4.67
N ILE A 378 -0.57 11.48 3.59
CA ILE A 378 -1.35 11.85 2.41
C ILE A 378 -2.52 10.91 2.17
N ARG A 379 -3.56 11.44 1.54
CA ARG A 379 -4.69 10.67 1.00
C ARG A 379 -4.98 11.15 -0.40
N THR A 380 -5.06 10.22 -1.35
CA THR A 380 -5.38 10.53 -2.75
C THR A 380 -6.57 9.70 -3.22
N CYS A 381 -7.48 10.30 -3.99
CA CYS A 381 -8.56 9.60 -4.67
C CYS A 381 -8.80 10.16 -6.08
N ASP A 382 -9.15 9.30 -7.03
CA ASP A 382 -9.56 9.72 -8.37
C ASP A 382 -10.96 10.31 -8.35
N VAL A 383 -11.19 11.39 -9.10
CA VAL A 383 -12.52 12.01 -9.25
C VAL A 383 -13.39 11.16 -10.19
N SER A 384 -14.01 10.13 -9.62
CA SER A 384 -14.78 9.12 -10.35
C SER A 384 -16.28 9.39 -10.40
N CYS A 385 -16.80 10.31 -9.58
CA CYS A 385 -18.20 10.71 -9.55
C CYS A 385 -18.33 12.20 -9.18
N GLN A 386 -19.51 12.79 -9.43
CA GLN A 386 -19.74 14.22 -9.18
C GLN A 386 -19.65 14.60 -7.71
N LYS A 387 -20.05 13.71 -6.79
CA LYS A 387 -20.00 13.93 -5.34
C LYS A 387 -19.23 12.79 -4.69
N GLN A 388 -18.01 13.07 -4.25
CA GLN A 388 -17.11 12.08 -3.68
C GLN A 388 -16.75 12.43 -2.23
N SER A 389 -16.74 11.44 -1.35
CA SER A 389 -16.29 11.60 0.03
C SER A 389 -14.84 11.11 0.16
N ILE A 390 -14.01 11.88 0.84
CA ILE A 390 -12.62 11.54 1.13
C ILE A 390 -12.32 11.84 2.61
N SER A 391 -11.97 10.80 3.35
CA SER A 391 -11.52 10.90 4.74
C SER A 391 -9.99 10.88 4.81
N CYS A 392 -9.41 11.73 5.65
CA CYS A 392 -7.98 11.71 5.92
C CYS A 392 -7.72 11.77 7.42
N PHE A 393 -7.04 10.75 7.92
CA PHE A 393 -6.73 10.65 9.34
C PHE A 393 -5.81 11.77 9.83
N TRP A 394 -4.74 12.07 9.10
CA TRP A 394 -3.76 13.09 9.51
C TRP A 394 -4.19 14.53 9.18
N GLY A 395 -5.25 14.71 8.39
CA GLY A 395 -5.62 15.99 7.82
C GLY A 395 -4.59 16.49 6.80
N GLY A 396 -4.84 17.65 6.19
CA GLY A 396 -3.94 18.19 5.18
C GLY A 396 -4.53 19.27 4.30
N LEU A 397 -3.67 20.02 3.61
CA LEU A 397 -4.10 20.92 2.54
C LEU A 397 -4.75 20.11 1.42
N ILE A 398 -5.82 20.65 0.84
CA ILE A 398 -6.57 20.00 -0.24
C ILE A 398 -6.05 20.49 -1.57
N TYR A 399 -5.66 19.56 -2.44
CA TYR A 399 -5.14 19.80 -3.78
C TYR A 399 -6.00 19.09 -4.81
N ILE A 400 -6.09 19.73 -5.98
CA ILE A 400 -6.63 19.09 -7.19
C ILE A 400 -5.46 18.83 -8.12
N ILE A 401 -5.20 17.55 -8.38
CA ILE A 401 -4.16 17.09 -9.29
C ILE A 401 -4.78 16.98 -10.68
N VAL A 402 -4.27 17.80 -11.59
CA VAL A 402 -4.70 17.88 -12.98
C VAL A 402 -3.75 17.04 -13.84
N PRO A 403 -4.25 16.08 -14.63
CA PRO A 403 -3.41 15.26 -15.49
C PRO A 403 -2.74 16.09 -16.59
N ALA A 404 -1.65 15.58 -17.14
CA ALA A 404 -0.99 16.17 -18.30
C ALA A 404 -1.97 16.35 -19.47
N ARG A 405 -1.72 17.39 -20.29
CA ARG A 405 -2.51 17.72 -21.51
C ARG A 405 -4.00 18.02 -21.25
N SER A 406 -4.40 18.28 -20.01
CA SER A 406 -5.79 18.64 -19.69
C SER A 406 -6.14 20.04 -20.23
N VAL A 407 -7.35 20.19 -20.76
CA VAL A 407 -7.85 21.45 -21.37
C VAL A 407 -9.21 21.87 -20.80
N LEU A 408 -9.48 21.50 -19.55
CA LEU A 408 -10.79 21.70 -18.92
C LEU A 408 -11.11 23.17 -18.59
N GLY A 409 -10.13 24.08 -18.64
CA GLY A 409 -10.31 25.47 -18.25
C GLY A 409 -10.55 25.63 -16.75
N ASN A 410 -11.16 26.75 -16.34
CA ASN A 410 -11.53 26.96 -14.94
C ASN A 410 -12.74 26.11 -14.55
N VAL A 411 -12.60 25.37 -13.46
CA VAL A 411 -13.61 24.47 -12.92
C VAL A 411 -13.97 24.90 -11.50
N PRO A 412 -15.26 25.16 -11.21
CA PRO A 412 -15.71 25.38 -9.84
C PRO A 412 -15.77 24.05 -9.08
N ILE A 413 -15.02 23.93 -8.00
CA ILE A 413 -15.04 22.75 -7.11
C ILE A 413 -15.55 23.19 -5.75
N THR A 414 -16.58 22.51 -5.24
CA THR A 414 -17.17 22.79 -3.92
C THR A 414 -16.73 21.75 -2.92
N VAL A 415 -16.22 22.19 -1.77
CA VAL A 415 -15.74 21.32 -0.69
C VAL A 415 -16.53 21.59 0.60
N GLU A 416 -17.11 20.53 1.16
CA GLU A 416 -17.77 20.50 2.47
C GLU A 416 -16.83 19.83 3.48
N GLY A 417 -16.87 20.26 4.76
CA GLY A 417 -16.05 19.68 5.85
C GLY A 417 -14.60 20.20 5.92
N ALA A 418 -14.24 21.18 5.09
CA ALA A 418 -12.92 21.82 5.08
C ALA A 418 -12.93 23.20 5.74
N VAL A 419 -11.76 23.62 6.22
CA VAL A 419 -11.51 24.98 6.74
C VAL A 419 -10.58 25.75 5.80
N ARG A 420 -10.58 27.08 5.88
CA ARG A 420 -9.64 27.90 5.10
C ARG A 420 -8.22 27.75 5.63
N ALA A 421 -7.25 27.77 4.72
CA ALA A 421 -5.82 27.84 5.02
C ALA A 421 -5.26 29.23 4.66
N PRO A 422 -4.27 29.74 5.39
CA PRO A 422 -3.57 30.95 4.97
C PRO A 422 -2.92 30.75 3.61
N PHE A 423 -3.40 31.46 2.59
CA PHE A 423 -2.89 31.38 1.23
C PHE A 423 -2.69 32.79 0.67
N PHE A 424 -1.44 33.15 0.41
CA PHE A 424 -1.08 34.42 -0.20
C PHE A 424 -0.53 34.18 -1.60
N LYS A 425 -1.08 34.85 -2.60
CA LYS A 425 -0.58 34.86 -3.97
C LYS A 425 -0.18 36.26 -4.40
N LEU A 426 1.07 36.42 -4.82
CA LEU A 426 1.62 37.70 -5.24
C LEU A 426 0.83 38.26 -6.43
N GLY A 427 0.41 39.52 -6.33
CA GLY A 427 -0.41 40.20 -7.35
C GLY A 427 -1.92 39.98 -7.23
N GLU A 428 -2.36 38.93 -6.54
CA GLU A 428 -3.79 38.60 -6.41
C GLU A 428 -4.34 38.84 -4.99
N THR A 429 -3.55 38.53 -3.96
CA THR A 429 -4.02 38.66 -2.57
C THR A 429 -3.96 40.11 -2.08
N CYS A 430 -5.08 40.60 -1.54
CA CYS A 430 -5.17 41.93 -0.94
C CYS A 430 -4.38 41.99 0.37
N GLU A 431 -3.47 42.96 0.52
CA GLU A 431 -2.63 43.12 1.71
C GLU A 431 -3.44 43.41 2.98
N ARG A 432 -4.51 44.21 2.86
CA ARG A 432 -5.41 44.48 3.99
C ARG A 432 -6.06 43.20 4.49
N GLN A 433 -6.62 42.39 3.57
CA GLN A 433 -7.24 41.11 3.90
C GLN A 433 -6.23 40.11 4.46
N TRP A 434 -5.00 40.11 3.94
CA TRP A 434 -3.91 39.31 4.48
C TRP A 434 -3.68 39.59 5.96
N LYS A 435 -3.48 40.87 6.31
CA LYS A 435 -3.19 41.31 7.68
C LYS A 435 -4.36 41.09 8.64
N THR A 436 -5.60 41.32 8.19
CA THR A 436 -6.76 41.27 9.09
C THR A 436 -7.38 39.88 9.21
N CYS A 437 -7.29 39.05 8.17
CA CYS A 437 -8.09 37.82 8.10
C CYS A 437 -7.27 36.60 7.64
N ILE A 438 -6.67 36.64 6.44
CA ILE A 438 -6.18 35.41 5.76
C ILE A 438 -5.04 34.76 6.55
N ARG A 439 -4.09 35.54 7.07
CA ARG A 439 -2.97 34.99 7.86
C ARG A 439 -3.40 34.32 9.17
N HIS A 440 -4.62 34.59 9.63
CA HIS A 440 -5.19 34.08 10.88
C HIS A 440 -6.14 32.90 10.67
N TYR A 441 -6.27 32.38 9.45
CA TYR A 441 -7.06 31.18 9.20
C TYR A 441 -6.50 29.96 9.99
N PRO A 442 -7.39 29.02 10.39
CA PRO A 442 -7.08 28.05 11.44
C PRO A 442 -6.15 26.92 11.00
N ALA A 443 -5.98 26.68 9.69
CA ALA A 443 -5.16 25.58 9.20
C ALA A 443 -3.72 25.63 9.72
N PRO A 444 -3.09 24.47 10.02
CA PRO A 444 -1.72 24.40 10.50
C PRO A 444 -0.67 24.60 9.41
N TRP A 445 -1.08 24.55 8.14
CA TRP A 445 -0.22 24.79 6.97
C TRP A 445 -0.71 26.00 6.18
N ALA A 446 0.24 26.72 5.59
CA ALA A 446 0.04 27.89 4.78
C ALA A 446 0.80 27.78 3.45
N GLU A 447 0.30 28.46 2.42
CA GLU A 447 0.97 28.56 1.12
C GLU A 447 1.27 30.03 0.77
N LEU A 448 2.48 30.28 0.26
CA LEU A 448 2.88 31.55 -0.33
C LEU A 448 3.27 31.31 -1.78
N ALA A 449 2.55 31.91 -2.72
CA ALA A 449 2.66 31.62 -4.14
C ALA A 449 3.09 32.83 -4.97
N ILE A 450 3.93 32.52 -5.95
CA ILE A 450 4.21 33.33 -7.15
C ILE A 450 3.86 32.49 -8.39
N GLU A 451 4.06 33.03 -9.59
CA GLU A 451 3.66 32.33 -10.83
C GLU A 451 4.36 30.96 -10.99
N ASN A 452 5.65 30.88 -10.69
CA ASN A 452 6.47 29.68 -10.93
C ASN A 452 6.81 28.86 -9.68
N LEU A 453 6.43 29.30 -8.48
CA LEU A 453 6.83 28.67 -7.22
C LEU A 453 5.76 28.83 -6.14
N ILE A 454 5.52 27.76 -5.38
CA ILE A 454 4.69 27.77 -4.18
C ILE A 454 5.52 27.24 -3.00
N LEU A 455 5.62 28.05 -1.95
CA LEU A 455 6.23 27.68 -0.68
C LEU A 455 5.13 27.22 0.28
N THR A 456 5.24 26.00 0.79
CA THR A 456 4.33 25.45 1.79
C THR A 456 5.04 25.37 3.14
N VAL A 457 4.51 26.07 4.14
CA VAL A 457 5.15 26.28 5.43
C VAL A 457 4.14 26.13 6.58
N PRO A 458 4.59 25.84 7.82
CA PRO A 458 3.73 25.90 8.99
C PRO A 458 3.10 27.29 9.17
N SER A 459 1.79 27.34 9.43
CA SER A 459 1.05 28.59 9.62
C SER A 459 1.56 29.42 10.80
N ASP A 460 2.16 28.79 11.81
CA ASP A 460 2.73 29.54 12.94
C ASP A 460 3.91 30.43 12.51
N SER A 461 4.64 30.06 11.47
CA SER A 461 5.75 30.86 10.94
C SER A 461 5.29 32.09 10.14
N ILE A 462 4.06 32.07 9.59
CA ILE A 462 3.53 33.15 8.73
C ILE A 462 2.47 34.01 9.41
N ARG A 463 1.84 33.55 10.49
CA ARG A 463 0.84 34.34 11.25
C ARG A 463 1.36 35.70 11.70
N HIS A 464 2.65 35.81 11.96
CA HIS A 464 3.33 37.06 12.34
C HIS A 464 3.88 37.85 11.14
N MET A 465 3.82 37.32 9.92
CA MET A 465 4.32 37.97 8.71
C MET A 465 3.31 38.98 8.17
N GLU A 466 3.57 40.27 8.36
CA GLU A 466 2.66 41.33 7.90
C GLU A 466 2.68 41.54 6.39
N ASN A 467 3.83 41.40 5.76
CA ASN A 467 4.02 41.66 4.34
C ASN A 467 4.90 40.58 3.67
N PRO A 468 4.30 39.60 2.99
CA PRO A 468 5.04 38.57 2.25
C PRO A 468 5.69 39.09 0.95
N ARG A 469 5.34 40.29 0.47
CA ARG A 469 5.73 40.76 -0.87
C ARG A 469 7.24 40.80 -1.10
N PRO A 470 8.10 41.35 -0.22
CA PRO A 470 9.54 41.41 -0.50
C PRO A 470 10.17 40.03 -0.70
N LEU A 471 9.78 39.06 0.12
CA LEU A 471 10.21 37.67 0.01
C LEU A 471 9.78 37.06 -1.32
N LEU A 472 8.51 37.22 -1.69
CA LEU A 472 7.97 36.64 -2.91
C LEU A 472 8.48 37.32 -4.17
N THR A 473 8.74 38.63 -4.13
CA THR A 473 9.41 39.34 -5.23
C THR A 473 10.81 38.79 -5.46
N LEU A 474 11.59 38.57 -4.40
CA LEU A 474 12.92 37.96 -4.52
C LEU A 474 12.86 36.55 -5.12
N TRP A 475 11.94 35.71 -4.65
CA TRP A 475 11.74 34.38 -5.25
C TRP A 475 11.34 34.45 -6.72
N ASN A 476 10.52 35.43 -7.09
CA ASN A 476 10.13 35.63 -8.48
C ASN A 476 11.32 36.01 -9.36
N GLU A 477 12.19 36.91 -8.88
CA GLU A 477 13.43 37.27 -9.56
C GLU A 477 14.36 36.06 -9.72
N ILE A 478 14.49 35.23 -8.68
CA ILE A 478 15.28 33.99 -8.72
C ILE A 478 14.73 33.02 -9.78
N MET A 479 13.43 32.77 -9.80
CA MET A 479 12.83 31.86 -10.79
C MET A 479 13.00 32.36 -12.22
N VAL A 480 12.90 33.67 -12.45
CA VAL A 480 13.18 34.29 -13.76
C VAL A 480 14.66 34.18 -14.13
N ALA A 481 15.58 34.32 -13.18
CA ALA A 481 17.00 34.11 -13.43
C ALA A 481 17.31 32.65 -13.81
N ILE A 482 16.68 31.68 -13.14
CA ILE A 482 16.80 30.25 -13.45
C ILE A 482 16.29 29.97 -14.87
N SER A 483 15.11 30.49 -15.24
CA SER A 483 14.54 30.26 -16.57
C SER A 483 15.43 30.84 -17.68
N LYS A 484 16.00 32.03 -17.44
CA LYS A 484 16.96 32.68 -18.35
C LYS A 484 18.24 31.87 -18.51
N LEU A 485 18.81 31.38 -17.39
CA LEU A 485 20.02 30.57 -17.41
C LEU A 485 19.80 29.25 -18.16
N ALA A 486 18.64 28.62 -17.97
CA ALA A 486 18.27 27.38 -18.65
C ALA A 486 17.78 27.58 -20.11
N ALA A 487 17.67 28.83 -20.58
CA ALA A 487 17.14 29.18 -21.90
C ALA A 487 15.73 28.62 -22.20
N ILE A 488 14.87 28.58 -21.17
CA ILE A 488 13.46 28.13 -21.27
C ILE A 488 12.49 29.30 -21.10
N PRO A 489 11.20 29.14 -21.46
CA PRO A 489 10.18 30.16 -21.22
C PRO A 489 10.15 30.62 -19.75
N THR A 490 9.91 31.92 -19.55
CA THR A 490 9.88 32.52 -18.20
C THR A 490 8.72 32.00 -17.35
N LYS A 491 7.60 31.60 -17.98
CA LYS A 491 6.48 30.96 -17.32
C LYS A 491 6.61 29.45 -17.41
N PHE A 492 6.59 28.78 -16.26
CA PHE A 492 6.67 27.33 -16.22
C PHE A 492 5.31 26.69 -16.53
N PRO A 493 5.28 25.45 -17.09
CA PRO A 493 4.02 24.74 -17.34
C PRO A 493 3.19 24.53 -16.07
N ARG A 494 3.86 24.40 -14.93
CA ARG A 494 3.29 24.34 -13.58
C ARG A 494 4.25 25.03 -12.60
N PRO A 495 3.74 25.54 -11.46
CA PRO A 495 4.63 26.02 -10.41
C PRO A 495 5.40 24.85 -9.80
N GLU A 496 6.66 25.11 -9.45
CA GLU A 496 7.40 24.24 -8.55
C GLU A 496 6.88 24.40 -7.12
N ARG A 497 7.06 23.37 -6.29
CA ARG A 497 6.56 23.34 -4.92
C ARG A 497 7.68 22.97 -3.96
N ILE A 498 7.83 23.76 -2.90
CA ILE A 498 8.76 23.49 -1.80
C ILE A 498 7.96 23.37 -0.52
N VAL A 499 8.08 22.24 0.16
CA VAL A 499 7.43 21.98 1.45
C VAL A 499 8.49 21.98 2.54
N THR A 500 8.35 22.83 3.55
CA THR A 500 9.24 22.81 4.71
C THR A 500 8.73 21.80 5.73
N ASP A 501 9.35 20.63 5.78
CA ASP A 501 8.93 19.54 6.65
C ASP A 501 9.96 19.26 7.76
N VAL A 502 9.49 18.65 8.84
CA VAL A 502 10.33 18.23 9.97
C VAL A 502 11.27 17.06 9.60
N GLN A 503 10.86 16.27 8.62
CA GLN A 503 11.58 15.10 8.14
C GLN A 503 11.17 14.77 6.70
N ILE A 504 12.18 14.61 5.84
CA ILE A 504 12.06 14.13 4.46
C ILE A 504 12.67 12.73 4.34
N SER A 505 12.37 12.01 3.26
CA SER A 505 12.85 10.64 3.06
C SER A 505 14.37 10.57 2.88
N CYS A 506 14.96 11.63 2.34
CA CYS A 506 16.38 11.74 2.01
C CYS A 506 16.91 13.12 2.42
N GLY A 507 17.85 13.19 3.37
CA GLY A 507 18.51 14.44 3.77
C GLY A 507 18.88 14.50 5.24
#